data_AF-A0A2I5KCC6-F1
#
_entry.id   AF-A0A2I5KCC6-F1
#
_cell.length_a   1.000
_cell.length_b   1.000
_cell.length_c   1.000
_cell.angle_alpha   90.00
_cell.angle_beta   90.00
_cell.angle_gamma   90.00
#
_symmetry.space_group_name_H-M   'P 1'
#
loop_
_entity.id
_entity.type
_entity.pdbx_description
1 polymer ?
#
loop_
_entity_poly.entity_id
_entity_poly.type
_entity_poly.pdbx_seq_one_letter_code
_entity_poly.pdbx_strand_id
1 'polypeptide(L)'
;MYILLILSLFALLYPVLSCISSTEINCTCKHTAQDIGECSSNDTCIGFVCYVFTRRYLHSISTQWGCLKEDDIAEASHISNDSLCPRKFPFEYSPNLLDECCCTDYCNTNLKPEFTTTATPPLTTTTGKPIEKSTILAFSISIPLFLISIIVLLLILLSLFFRSGYANSRLFRSIGSTRIRRTESYCLCSGSLEGDTLSSGSGSGLPFLQPRTVAKEIQLLELVGQGRFGRVHRGIWRGDSVAVKIFSTVDEDSWTRETGIYNTVLLRHDNILTCLGSDMISNDGVTELWLVTHYHPFGSLYDYLNKSTVQLEMNIFSQLAISAINGLVHLHWDISGTHNKPAIAHRDLKSKNLLVKNGCTICIADFGMAVRDQNKEDLDEAAKN
;
A
#
# COMPACT_ATOMS: atom_id res chain seq x y z
N MET A 1 -3.28 -7.76 -17.46
CA MET A 1 -4.52 -7.50 -16.70
C MET A 1 -4.29 -6.59 -15.48
N TYR A 2 -3.17 -6.70 -14.76
CA TYR A 2 -2.79 -5.74 -13.71
C TYR A 2 -2.54 -4.31 -14.21
N ILE A 3 -2.03 -4.16 -15.44
CA ILE A 3 -1.81 -2.84 -16.06
C ILE A 3 -3.14 -2.09 -16.28
N LEU A 4 -4.23 -2.77 -16.63
CA LEU A 4 -5.53 -2.12 -16.87
C LEU A 4 -6.22 -1.70 -15.57
N LEU A 5 -6.05 -2.48 -14.49
CA LEU A 5 -6.55 -2.14 -13.14
C LEU A 5 -5.75 -1.01 -12.48
N ILE A 6 -4.43 -0.98 -12.69
CA ILE A 6 -3.57 0.12 -12.27
C ILE A 6 -3.86 1.36 -13.10
N LEU A 7 -4.05 1.25 -14.41
CA LEU A 7 -4.44 2.37 -15.27
C LEU A 7 -5.85 2.89 -14.96
N SER A 8 -6.79 2.04 -14.51
CA SER A 8 -8.11 2.50 -14.08
C SER A 8 -8.09 3.16 -12.70
N LEU A 9 -7.26 2.65 -11.76
CA LEU A 9 -7.04 3.32 -10.47
C LEU A 9 -6.28 4.63 -10.66
N PHE A 10 -5.29 4.67 -11.55
CA PHE A 10 -4.64 5.91 -11.96
C PHE A 10 -5.63 6.83 -12.66
N ALA A 11 -6.50 6.37 -13.57
CA ALA A 11 -7.49 7.25 -14.20
C ALA A 11 -8.53 7.83 -13.20
N LEU A 12 -8.79 7.14 -12.08
CA LEU A 12 -9.67 7.62 -11.00
C LEU A 12 -8.95 8.50 -9.97
N LEU A 13 -7.64 8.32 -9.77
CA LEU A 13 -6.80 9.09 -8.84
C LEU A 13 -5.99 10.22 -9.51
N TYR A 14 -5.82 10.18 -10.83
CA TYR A 14 -5.10 11.18 -11.62
C TYR A 14 -5.74 12.57 -11.50
N PRO A 15 -7.08 12.74 -11.56
CA PRO A 15 -7.67 14.07 -11.37
C PRO A 15 -7.46 14.61 -9.95
N VAL A 16 -7.26 13.73 -8.96
CA VAL A 16 -7.12 14.10 -7.53
C VAL A 16 -5.65 14.37 -7.16
N LEU A 17 -4.68 13.70 -7.80
CA LEU A 17 -3.24 13.90 -7.56
C LEU A 17 -2.55 14.84 -8.57
N SER A 18 -3.17 15.18 -9.71
CA SER A 18 -2.49 15.93 -10.78
C SER A 18 -2.34 17.44 -10.54
N CYS A 19 -2.90 18.01 -9.47
CA CYS A 19 -2.78 19.45 -9.20
C CYS A 19 -1.67 19.81 -8.19
N ILE A 20 -0.98 18.83 -7.60
CA ILE A 20 0.19 19.08 -6.75
C ILE A 20 1.45 18.91 -7.60
N SER A 21 1.54 19.68 -8.70
CA SER A 21 2.80 19.93 -9.37
C SER A 21 3.37 21.20 -8.76
N SER A 22 4.64 21.19 -8.35
CA SER A 22 5.32 22.36 -7.76
C SER A 22 5.68 23.44 -8.80
N THR A 23 5.02 23.44 -9.97
CA THR A 23 5.29 24.36 -11.08
C THR A 23 4.06 25.17 -11.42
N GLU A 24 4.24 26.49 -11.57
CA GLU A 24 3.22 27.40 -12.06
C GLU A 24 2.83 27.08 -13.51
N ILE A 25 1.55 27.22 -13.83
CA ILE A 25 0.93 27.00 -15.14
C ILE A 25 0.21 28.26 -15.63
N ASN A 26 0.09 28.40 -16.95
CA ASN A 26 -0.66 29.48 -17.58
C ASN A 26 -2.13 29.10 -17.73
N CYS A 27 -3.04 29.99 -17.40
CA CYS A 27 -4.48 29.78 -17.51
C CYS A 27 -5.14 30.86 -18.37
N THR A 28 -6.26 30.51 -19.01
CA THR A 28 -7.13 31.52 -19.62
C THR A 28 -7.85 32.29 -18.51
N CYS A 29 -7.91 33.61 -18.63
CA CYS A 29 -8.50 34.48 -17.62
C CYS A 29 -9.48 35.43 -18.32
N LYS A 30 -10.76 35.38 -17.93
CA LYS A 30 -11.82 36.21 -18.52
C LYS A 30 -12.80 36.63 -17.44
N HIS A 31 -12.94 37.94 -17.24
CA HIS A 31 -13.87 38.52 -16.30
C HIS A 31 -15.20 38.88 -16.95
N THR A 32 -16.31 38.52 -16.29
CA THR A 32 -17.62 39.14 -16.49
C THR A 32 -17.86 40.13 -15.36
N ALA A 33 -17.50 41.40 -15.60
CA ALA A 33 -17.89 42.66 -14.93
C ALA A 33 -18.13 42.76 -13.40
N GLN A 34 -18.07 41.71 -12.57
CA GLN A 34 -18.62 41.80 -11.22
C GLN A 34 -18.04 40.89 -10.13
N ASP A 35 -16.93 40.16 -10.30
CA ASP A 35 -16.26 39.49 -9.17
C ASP A 35 -14.77 39.15 -9.43
N ILE A 36 -14.08 38.84 -8.32
CA ILE A 36 -12.67 38.94 -7.91
C ILE A 36 -11.63 38.16 -8.75
N GLY A 37 -10.52 38.82 -9.12
CA GLY A 37 -9.28 38.22 -9.65
C GLY A 37 -8.45 39.23 -10.48
N GLU A 38 -7.12 39.09 -10.51
CA GLU A 38 -6.24 39.91 -11.38
C GLU A 38 -5.92 39.13 -12.67
N CYS A 39 -6.66 39.36 -13.76
CA CYS A 39 -6.20 38.95 -15.09
C CYS A 39 -5.07 39.88 -15.58
N SER A 40 -4.05 39.32 -16.21
CA SER A 40 -3.08 40.10 -16.97
C SER A 40 -3.72 40.71 -18.22
N SER A 41 -3.08 41.71 -18.83
CA SER A 41 -3.59 42.46 -20.00
C SER A 41 -3.87 41.59 -21.23
N ASN A 42 -3.44 40.33 -21.23
CA ASN A 42 -3.56 39.39 -22.35
C ASN A 42 -4.65 38.32 -22.12
N ASP A 43 -5.62 38.53 -21.21
CA ASP A 43 -6.64 37.54 -20.84
C ASP A 43 -6.04 36.20 -20.34
N THR A 44 -4.91 36.31 -19.63
CA THR A 44 -4.19 35.18 -19.04
C THR A 44 -3.83 35.45 -17.60
N CYS A 45 -3.63 34.40 -16.83
CA CYS A 45 -3.06 34.49 -15.49
C CYS A 45 -2.19 33.27 -15.20
N ILE A 46 -1.29 33.40 -14.22
CA ILE A 46 -0.34 32.36 -13.82
C ILE A 46 -0.70 31.90 -12.41
N GLY A 47 -0.83 30.60 -12.21
CA GLY A 47 -1.15 29.98 -10.92
C GLY A 47 -0.87 28.49 -10.94
N PHE A 48 -1.32 27.76 -9.93
CA PHE A 48 -1.10 26.30 -9.84
C PHE A 48 -2.29 25.48 -10.34
N VAL A 49 -3.48 26.09 -10.38
CA VAL A 49 -4.73 25.45 -10.82
C VAL A 49 -5.50 26.43 -11.69
N CYS A 50 -5.96 26.00 -12.86
CA CYS A 50 -6.91 26.76 -13.67
C CYS A 50 -8.34 26.39 -13.30
N TYR A 51 -9.24 27.37 -13.26
CA TYR A 51 -10.66 27.14 -12.97
C TYR A 51 -11.59 27.74 -14.03
N VAL A 52 -12.79 27.16 -14.12
CA VAL A 52 -13.98 27.74 -14.75
C VAL A 52 -15.13 27.69 -13.77
N PHE A 53 -15.83 28.80 -13.64
CA PHE A 53 -16.92 28.96 -12.72
C PHE A 53 -18.14 29.53 -13.43
N THR A 54 -19.27 28.85 -13.31
CA THR A 54 -20.55 29.31 -13.86
C THR A 54 -21.52 29.56 -12.71
N ARG A 55 -22.01 30.81 -12.63
CA ARG A 55 -23.06 31.22 -11.68
C ARG A 55 -24.35 31.54 -12.42
N ARG A 56 -25.46 30.97 -11.94
CA ARG A 56 -26.80 31.28 -12.40
C ARG A 56 -27.41 32.39 -11.55
N TYR A 57 -27.76 33.50 -12.18
CA TYR A 57 -28.57 34.57 -11.62
C TYR A 57 -30.03 34.40 -12.06
N LEU A 58 -30.94 35.17 -11.47
CA LEU A 58 -32.38 35.08 -11.73
C LEU A 58 -32.72 35.18 -13.23
N HIS A 59 -31.98 35.98 -14.00
CA HIS A 59 -32.23 36.26 -15.42
C HIS A 59 -30.99 36.13 -16.33
N SER A 60 -29.86 35.65 -15.82
CA SER A 60 -28.62 35.53 -16.59
C SER A 60 -27.73 34.42 -16.05
N ILE A 61 -26.78 33.97 -16.86
CA ILE A 61 -25.72 33.06 -16.45
C ILE A 61 -24.41 33.81 -16.68
N SER A 62 -23.54 33.88 -15.68
CA SER A 62 -22.19 34.43 -15.84
C SER A 62 -21.17 33.32 -15.70
N THR A 63 -20.22 33.27 -16.62
CA THR A 63 -19.11 32.32 -16.59
C THR A 63 -17.80 33.09 -16.50
N GLN A 64 -16.91 32.63 -15.63
CA GLN A 64 -15.63 33.25 -15.34
C GLN A 64 -14.52 32.22 -15.44
N TRP A 65 -13.36 32.66 -15.91
CA TRP A 65 -12.15 31.85 -16.06
C TRP A 65 -11.02 32.52 -15.29
N GLY A 66 -10.19 31.73 -14.61
CA GLY A 66 -9.02 32.25 -13.91
C GLY A 66 -8.09 31.15 -13.41
N CYS A 67 -7.21 31.51 -12.47
CA CYS A 67 -6.24 30.63 -11.86
C CYS A 67 -6.15 30.88 -10.35
N LEU A 68 -5.81 29.83 -9.59
CA LEU A 68 -5.57 29.89 -8.16
C LEU A 68 -4.06 29.96 -7.89
N LYS A 69 -3.64 30.93 -7.07
CA LYS A 69 -2.26 31.00 -6.57
C LYS A 69 -2.11 30.13 -5.32
N GLU A 70 -0.88 29.90 -4.89
CA GLU A 70 -0.57 29.11 -3.69
C GLU A 70 -1.34 29.60 -2.45
N ASP A 71 -1.47 30.93 -2.31
CA ASP A 71 -2.21 31.56 -1.21
C ASP A 71 -3.73 31.31 -1.26
N ASP A 72 -4.29 30.99 -2.43
CA ASP A 72 -5.73 30.77 -2.62
C ASP A 72 -6.15 29.31 -2.39
N ILE A 73 -5.19 28.38 -2.41
CA ILE A 73 -5.42 26.93 -2.32
C ILE A 73 -5.56 26.50 -0.85
N ALA A 74 -6.63 25.79 -0.53
CA ALA A 74 -6.81 25.21 0.80
C ALA A 74 -5.79 24.10 1.06
N GLU A 75 -5.24 24.04 2.28
CA GLU A 75 -4.61 22.82 2.77
C GLU A 75 -5.64 21.67 2.67
N ALA A 76 -5.18 20.47 2.28
CA ALA A 76 -6.02 19.32 1.98
C ALA A 76 -6.98 18.88 3.11
N SER A 77 -6.90 19.50 4.29
CA SER A 77 -7.78 19.32 5.45
C SER A 77 -9.13 20.03 5.34
N HIS A 78 -9.29 21.02 4.46
CA HIS A 78 -10.49 21.88 4.37
C HIS A 78 -11.25 21.82 3.04
N ILE A 79 -11.08 20.74 2.25
CA ILE A 79 -11.89 20.54 1.05
C ILE A 79 -13.35 20.34 1.48
N SER A 80 -14.17 21.39 1.35
CA SER A 80 -15.61 21.28 1.48
C SER A 80 -16.08 20.27 0.44
N ASN A 81 -16.85 19.26 0.84
CA ASN A 81 -17.31 18.15 -0.01
C ASN A 81 -18.10 18.56 -1.28
N ASP A 82 -18.37 19.86 -1.45
CA ASP A 82 -19.30 20.38 -2.46
C ASP A 82 -18.62 21.22 -3.57
N SER A 83 -17.34 21.59 -3.44
CA SER A 83 -16.58 22.26 -4.53
C SER A 83 -15.47 21.35 -5.05
N LEU A 84 -15.37 21.20 -6.37
CA LEU A 84 -14.31 20.41 -7.00
C LEU A 84 -12.96 21.13 -6.98
N CYS A 85 -12.95 22.45 -6.78
CA CYS A 85 -11.76 23.28 -6.76
C CYS A 85 -11.23 23.54 -5.33
N PRO A 86 -9.95 23.28 -5.02
CA PRO A 86 -9.39 23.46 -3.67
C PRO A 86 -9.18 24.95 -3.35
N ARG A 87 -10.08 25.59 -2.59
CA ARG A 87 -10.02 27.02 -2.26
C ARG A 87 -10.09 27.28 -0.74
N LYS A 88 -9.30 28.23 -0.21
CA LYS A 88 -9.28 28.59 1.23
C LYS A 88 -10.60 29.15 1.75
N PHE A 89 -11.39 29.80 0.89
CA PHE A 89 -12.69 30.36 1.28
C PHE A 89 -13.82 29.57 0.58
N PRO A 90 -14.66 28.84 1.32
CA PRO A 90 -15.84 28.23 0.74
C PRO A 90 -16.80 29.36 0.31
N PHE A 91 -17.19 29.39 -0.96
CA PHE A 91 -18.40 30.13 -1.32
C PHE A 91 -19.58 29.43 -0.63
N GLU A 92 -20.37 30.20 0.11
CA GLU A 92 -21.57 29.74 0.79
C GLU A 92 -22.43 28.92 -0.18
N TYR A 93 -22.84 27.71 0.23
CA TYR A 93 -23.54 26.73 -0.60
C TYR A 93 -24.63 27.40 -1.44
N SER A 94 -24.42 27.45 -2.75
CA SER A 94 -25.39 28.00 -3.68
C SER A 94 -25.69 26.97 -4.76
N PRO A 95 -26.93 26.46 -4.87
CA PRO A 95 -27.33 25.54 -5.94
C PRO A 95 -27.23 26.16 -7.35
N ASN A 96 -26.89 27.44 -7.42
CA ASN A 96 -26.68 28.20 -8.64
C ASN A 96 -25.21 28.32 -9.04
N LEU A 97 -24.34 27.44 -8.50
CA LEU A 97 -22.90 27.49 -8.66
C LEU A 97 -22.36 26.18 -9.23
N LEU A 98 -21.59 26.25 -10.32
CA LEU A 98 -20.85 25.12 -10.87
C LEU A 98 -19.38 25.53 -11.01
N ASP A 99 -18.45 24.69 -10.54
CA ASP A 99 -17.03 24.89 -10.70
C ASP A 99 -16.32 23.65 -11.25
N GLU A 100 -15.39 23.87 -12.18
CA GLU A 100 -14.49 22.85 -12.73
C GLU A 100 -13.05 23.36 -12.68
N CYS A 101 -12.11 22.48 -12.32
CA CYS A 101 -10.69 22.79 -12.19
C CYS A 101 -9.80 21.81 -12.98
N CYS A 102 -8.64 22.29 -13.41
CA CYS A 102 -7.66 21.51 -14.18
C CYS A 102 -6.23 22.04 -13.97
N CYS A 103 -5.22 21.25 -14.35
CA CYS A 103 -3.83 21.42 -13.89
C CYS A 103 -2.78 21.41 -15.03
N THR A 104 -3.14 21.87 -16.24
CA THR A 104 -2.20 21.99 -17.38
C THR A 104 -2.33 23.34 -18.07
N ASP A 105 -1.30 23.79 -18.79
CA ASP A 105 -1.31 25.08 -19.48
C ASP A 105 -2.56 25.23 -20.37
N TYR A 106 -3.32 26.30 -20.13
CA TYR A 106 -4.54 26.68 -20.83
C TYR A 106 -5.66 25.62 -20.81
N CYS A 107 -5.66 24.71 -19.84
CA CYS A 107 -6.64 23.62 -19.78
C CYS A 107 -8.09 24.10 -19.62
N ASN A 108 -8.30 25.29 -19.05
CA ASN A 108 -9.62 25.84 -18.79
C ASN A 108 -10.27 26.53 -20.01
N THR A 109 -9.60 26.62 -21.16
CA THR A 109 -10.13 27.32 -22.35
C THR A 109 -11.41 26.68 -22.90
N ASN A 110 -11.54 25.35 -22.81
CA ASN A 110 -12.64 24.60 -23.43
C ASN A 110 -13.69 24.07 -22.43
N LEU A 111 -13.51 24.32 -21.13
CA LEU A 111 -14.46 23.88 -20.11
C LEU A 111 -15.71 24.75 -20.14
N LYS A 112 -16.89 24.10 -20.08
CA LYS A 112 -18.21 24.74 -20.10
C LYS A 112 -19.16 23.97 -19.18
N PRO A 113 -19.17 24.28 -17.87
CA PRO A 113 -20.11 23.65 -16.96
C PRO A 113 -21.55 24.09 -17.29
N GLU A 114 -22.45 23.15 -17.59
CA GLU A 114 -23.86 23.40 -17.90
C GLU A 114 -24.77 22.97 -16.73
N PHE A 115 -25.78 23.79 -16.41
CA PHE A 115 -26.81 23.41 -15.43
C PHE A 115 -27.77 22.40 -16.05
N THR A 116 -27.82 21.18 -15.51
CA THR A 116 -28.83 20.18 -15.90
C THR A 116 -30.22 20.70 -15.54
N THR A 117 -31.03 21.03 -16.55
CA THR A 117 -32.42 21.46 -16.33
C THR A 117 -33.27 20.22 -16.05
N THR A 118 -33.40 19.82 -14.78
CA THR A 118 -34.46 18.87 -14.38
C THR A 118 -35.79 19.61 -14.41
N ALA A 119 -36.36 19.74 -15.61
CA ALA A 119 -37.77 20.10 -15.75
C ALA A 119 -38.60 18.87 -15.32
N THR A 120 -39.38 19.04 -14.25
CA THR A 120 -40.49 18.15 -13.88
C THR A 120 -41.30 17.82 -15.14
N PRO A 121 -41.58 16.54 -15.44
CA PRO A 121 -42.42 16.23 -16.60
C PRO A 121 -43.83 16.75 -16.34
N PRO A 122 -44.48 17.48 -17.27
CA PRO A 122 -45.91 17.71 -17.21
C PRO A 122 -46.63 16.37 -17.33
N LEU A 123 -47.67 16.21 -16.53
CA LEU A 123 -48.66 15.14 -16.67
C LEU A 123 -49.35 15.29 -18.03
N THR A 124 -48.81 14.65 -19.08
CA THR A 124 -49.50 14.50 -20.36
C THR A 124 -49.73 13.03 -20.65
N THR A 125 -50.98 12.64 -20.43
CA THR A 125 -51.69 11.53 -21.07
C THR A 125 -51.20 11.38 -22.51
N THR A 126 -50.38 10.37 -22.78
CA THR A 126 -49.92 10.08 -24.14
C THR A 126 -50.53 8.76 -24.58
N THR A 127 -51.61 8.88 -25.35
CA THR A 127 -52.10 7.84 -26.25
C THR A 127 -50.93 7.32 -27.10
N GLY A 128 -50.84 6.00 -27.19
CA GLY A 128 -49.68 5.28 -27.70
C GLY A 128 -49.24 5.72 -29.10
N LYS A 129 -47.95 6.04 -29.22
CA LYS A 129 -47.20 5.85 -30.46
C LYS A 129 -46.48 4.50 -30.40
N PRO A 130 -46.46 3.74 -31.51
CA PRO A 130 -45.91 2.40 -31.51
C PRO A 130 -44.40 2.47 -31.31
N ILE A 131 -43.93 1.77 -30.27
CA ILE A 131 -42.51 1.57 -29.99
C ILE A 131 -41.90 0.88 -31.22
N GLU A 132 -40.91 1.53 -31.85
CA GLU A 132 -40.15 0.92 -32.94
C GLU A 132 -39.49 -0.37 -32.42
N LYS A 133 -39.79 -1.49 -33.08
CA LYS A 133 -39.28 -2.83 -32.77
C LYS A 133 -37.74 -2.93 -32.71
N SER A 134 -37.02 -1.90 -33.18
CA SER A 134 -35.56 -1.81 -33.21
C SER A 134 -34.92 -1.66 -31.82
N THR A 135 -35.54 -0.94 -30.89
CA THR A 135 -34.97 -0.70 -29.54
C THR A 135 -35.11 -1.91 -28.62
N ILE A 136 -36.22 -2.65 -28.72
CA ILE A 136 -36.44 -3.87 -27.93
C ILE A 136 -35.45 -4.98 -28.32
N LEU A 137 -35.11 -5.08 -29.61
CA LEU A 137 -34.09 -6.02 -30.12
C LEU A 137 -32.67 -5.66 -29.68
N ALA A 138 -32.36 -4.38 -29.52
CA ALA A 138 -31.03 -3.95 -29.07
C ALA A 138 -30.77 -4.34 -27.60
N PHE A 139 -31.76 -4.19 -26.72
CA PHE A 139 -31.63 -4.57 -25.31
C PHE A 139 -31.62 -6.08 -25.10
N SER A 140 -32.40 -6.83 -25.89
CA SER A 140 -32.44 -8.30 -25.80
C SER A 140 -31.13 -8.98 -26.21
N ILE A 141 -30.29 -8.30 -26.99
CA ILE A 141 -28.95 -8.78 -27.38
C ILE A 141 -27.87 -8.24 -26.43
N SER A 142 -27.97 -6.99 -25.99
CA SER A 142 -26.93 -6.35 -25.18
C SER A 142 -26.82 -6.93 -23.76
N ILE A 143 -27.96 -7.25 -23.14
CA ILE A 143 -28.00 -7.83 -21.79
C ILE A 143 -27.33 -9.21 -21.72
N PRO A 144 -27.66 -10.20 -22.58
CA PRO A 144 -26.98 -11.48 -22.54
C PRO A 144 -25.50 -11.39 -22.91
N LEU A 145 -25.09 -10.50 -23.82
CA LEU A 145 -23.68 -10.27 -24.12
C LEU A 145 -22.91 -9.72 -22.90
N PHE A 146 -23.53 -8.81 -22.15
CA PHE A 146 -22.96 -8.29 -20.91
C PHE A 146 -22.82 -9.39 -19.85
N LEU A 147 -23.86 -10.22 -19.67
CA LEU A 147 -23.81 -11.35 -18.74
C LEU A 147 -22.76 -12.41 -19.15
N ILE A 148 -22.63 -12.71 -20.44
CA ILE A 148 -21.58 -13.60 -20.96
C ILE A 148 -20.19 -13.01 -20.68
N SER A 149 -20.01 -11.69 -20.83
CA SER A 149 -18.73 -11.03 -20.53
C SER A 149 -18.33 -11.16 -19.05
N ILE A 150 -19.29 -11.07 -18.14
CA ILE A 150 -19.08 -11.25 -16.69
C ILE A 150 -18.71 -12.71 -16.39
N ILE A 151 -19.40 -13.67 -17.01
CA ILE A 151 -19.10 -15.10 -16.84
C ILE A 151 -17.69 -15.42 -17.36
N VAL A 152 -17.32 -14.91 -18.53
CA VAL A 152 -15.96 -15.08 -19.08
C VAL A 152 -14.92 -14.46 -18.17
N LEU A 153 -15.17 -13.27 -17.60
CA LEU A 153 -14.29 -12.65 -16.64
C LEU A 153 -14.13 -13.50 -15.37
N LEU A 154 -15.22 -14.03 -14.82
CA LEU A 154 -15.18 -14.92 -13.66
C LEU A 154 -14.44 -16.23 -13.96
N LEU A 155 -14.61 -16.81 -15.14
CA LEU A 155 -13.87 -18.00 -15.58
C LEU A 155 -12.38 -17.69 -15.76
N ILE A 156 -12.02 -16.51 -16.26
CA ILE A 156 -10.63 -16.06 -16.35
C ILE A 156 -10.06 -15.89 -14.95
N LEU A 157 -10.75 -15.22 -14.03
CA LEU A 157 -10.31 -15.03 -12.64
C LEU A 157 -10.17 -16.36 -11.89
N LEU A 158 -11.11 -17.29 -12.06
CA LEU A 158 -11.01 -18.66 -11.55
C LEU A 158 -9.84 -19.40 -12.17
N SER A 159 -9.64 -19.31 -13.49
CA SER A 159 -8.49 -19.93 -14.16
C SER A 159 -7.16 -19.34 -13.70
N LEU A 160 -7.12 -18.04 -13.35
CA LEU A 160 -5.96 -17.35 -12.80
C LEU A 160 -5.76 -17.70 -11.33
N PHE A 161 -6.82 -17.92 -10.56
CA PHE A 161 -6.76 -18.39 -9.18
C PHE A 161 -6.24 -19.83 -9.14
N PHE A 162 -6.78 -20.71 -9.98
CA PHE A 162 -6.29 -22.09 -10.13
C PHE A 162 -4.90 -22.13 -10.77
N ARG A 163 -4.58 -21.26 -11.75
CA ARG A 163 -3.21 -21.12 -12.27
C ARG A 163 -2.27 -20.52 -11.25
N SER A 164 -2.69 -19.63 -10.37
CA SER A 164 -1.87 -19.11 -9.28
C SER A 164 -1.60 -20.21 -8.24
N GLY A 165 -2.61 -21.03 -7.92
CA GLY A 165 -2.46 -22.22 -7.10
C GLY A 165 -1.57 -23.31 -7.75
N TYR A 166 -1.64 -23.50 -9.07
CA TYR A 166 -0.87 -24.50 -9.81
C TYR A 166 0.52 -23.99 -10.29
N ALA A 167 0.67 -22.68 -10.50
CA ALA A 167 1.94 -22.03 -10.83
C ALA A 167 2.76 -21.77 -9.57
N ASN A 168 2.16 -21.53 -8.40
CA ASN A 168 2.93 -21.59 -7.14
C ASN A 168 3.51 -22.99 -6.88
N SER A 169 2.92 -24.05 -7.45
CA SER A 169 3.47 -25.40 -7.41
C SER A 169 4.40 -25.75 -8.60
N ARG A 170 4.56 -24.88 -9.62
CA ARG A 170 5.49 -25.10 -10.76
C ARG A 170 6.58 -24.02 -10.93
N LEU A 171 6.39 -22.78 -10.47
CA LEU A 171 7.44 -21.76 -10.43
C LEU A 171 8.54 -22.14 -9.42
N PHE A 172 8.18 -22.92 -8.40
CA PHE A 172 9.16 -23.57 -7.51
C PHE A 172 9.95 -24.71 -8.18
N ARG A 173 9.53 -25.21 -9.36
CA ARG A 173 10.19 -26.31 -10.06
C ARG A 173 10.99 -25.88 -11.31
N SER A 174 10.91 -24.61 -11.71
CA SER A 174 11.53 -24.10 -12.95
C SER A 174 12.60 -23.03 -12.76
N ILE A 175 12.96 -22.67 -11.52
CA ILE A 175 14.13 -21.79 -11.24
C ILE A 175 15.45 -22.60 -11.24
N GLY A 176 15.42 -23.89 -11.62
CA GLY A 176 16.63 -24.71 -11.78
C GLY A 176 17.40 -24.52 -13.10
N SER A 177 16.87 -23.82 -14.11
CA SER A 177 17.62 -23.66 -15.37
C SER A 177 17.02 -22.59 -16.28
N THR A 178 17.53 -21.36 -16.20
CA THR A 178 17.67 -20.51 -17.40
C THR A 178 18.68 -19.40 -17.13
N ARG A 179 19.84 -19.50 -17.81
CA ARG A 179 20.80 -18.40 -18.00
C ARG A 179 20.09 -17.21 -18.64
N ILE A 180 20.00 -16.06 -17.96
CA ILE A 180 19.78 -14.77 -18.61
C ILE A 180 20.87 -13.79 -18.18
N ARG A 181 21.75 -13.57 -19.16
CA ARG A 181 22.63 -12.45 -19.50
C ARG A 181 22.66 -11.26 -18.51
N ARG A 182 23.87 -11.04 -17.97
CA ARG A 182 24.37 -9.80 -17.34
C ARG A 182 23.91 -8.53 -18.07
N THR A 183 23.39 -7.59 -17.28
CA THR A 183 23.81 -6.18 -17.34
C THR A 183 24.27 -5.82 -15.93
N GLU A 184 25.56 -5.56 -15.81
CA GLU A 184 26.25 -5.25 -14.56
C GLU A 184 25.97 -3.81 -14.15
N SER A 185 25.28 -3.63 -13.02
CA SER A 185 25.43 -2.45 -12.16
C SER A 185 25.91 -2.95 -10.80
N TYR A 186 27.16 -2.64 -10.52
CA TYR A 186 27.99 -3.14 -9.43
C TYR A 186 27.54 -2.60 -8.08
N CYS A 187 27.23 -3.50 -7.15
CA CYS A 187 27.50 -3.31 -5.73
C CYS A 187 28.36 -4.49 -5.27
N LEU A 188 29.65 -4.24 -5.05
CA LEU A 188 30.65 -5.24 -4.67
C LEU A 188 30.39 -5.76 -3.25
N CYS A 189 30.32 -7.09 -3.11
CA CYS A 189 31.13 -7.88 -2.16
C CYS A 189 30.99 -9.37 -2.51
N SER A 190 32.10 -9.99 -2.92
CA SER A 190 32.22 -11.43 -3.21
C SER A 190 32.63 -12.22 -1.98
N GLY A 191 31.97 -13.37 -1.77
CA GLY A 191 32.39 -14.48 -0.92
C GLY A 191 31.47 -15.69 -1.15
N SER A 192 32.06 -16.86 -1.45
CA SER A 192 31.50 -18.13 -1.97
C SER A 192 30.31 -18.74 -1.22
N LEU A 193 29.30 -19.33 -1.89
CA LEU A 193 29.11 -20.77 -2.21
C LEU A 193 29.25 -21.68 -0.97
N GLU A 194 28.30 -22.51 -0.52
CA GLU A 194 27.51 -23.53 -1.24
C GLU A 194 26.56 -24.20 -0.19
N GLY A 195 25.33 -24.62 -0.52
CA GLY A 195 24.47 -25.38 0.42
C GLY A 195 22.97 -25.35 0.14
N ASP A 196 22.52 -26.11 -0.86
CA ASP A 196 21.10 -26.36 -1.15
C ASP A 196 20.44 -27.29 -0.11
N THR A 197 19.39 -26.85 0.57
CA THR A 197 18.20 -27.67 0.93
C THR A 197 16.98 -26.78 1.23
N LEU A 198 16.20 -26.42 0.20
CA LEU A 198 14.87 -25.82 0.36
C LEU A 198 13.79 -26.90 0.14
N SER A 199 13.13 -27.32 1.21
CA SER A 199 11.92 -28.14 1.14
C SER A 199 10.68 -27.26 1.03
N SER A 200 10.17 -27.06 -0.18
CA SER A 200 8.75 -26.69 -0.41
C SER A 200 7.89 -27.94 -0.43
N GLY A 201 6.88 -27.98 0.44
CA GLY A 201 5.81 -28.97 0.38
C GLY A 201 4.66 -28.55 1.26
N SER A 202 3.53 -28.25 0.64
CA SER A 202 2.24 -28.02 1.28
C SER A 202 1.83 -29.20 2.16
N GLY A 203 1.53 -28.92 3.42
CA GLY A 203 0.91 -29.86 4.35
C GLY A 203 1.91 -30.59 5.25
N SER A 204 1.73 -30.43 6.56
CA SER A 204 2.53 -31.04 7.63
C SER A 204 4.01 -30.64 7.66
N GLY A 205 4.27 -29.36 7.97
CA GLY A 205 5.45 -29.10 8.80
C GLY A 205 5.31 -29.96 10.05
N LEU A 206 6.27 -30.86 10.28
CA LEU A 206 6.32 -31.76 11.44
C LEU A 206 5.85 -31.04 12.71
N PRO A 207 5.09 -31.68 13.61
CA PRO A 207 4.86 -31.12 14.94
C PRO A 207 6.23 -31.16 15.63
N PHE A 208 7.01 -30.10 15.46
CA PHE A 208 8.35 -30.06 16.03
C PHE A 208 8.18 -29.71 17.49
N LEU A 209 8.13 -30.77 18.29
CA LEU A 209 8.42 -30.79 19.72
C LEU A 209 9.41 -29.66 20.03
N GLN A 210 8.92 -28.69 20.80
CA GLN A 210 9.64 -27.64 21.53
C GLN A 210 11.16 -27.61 21.26
N PRO A 211 11.72 -26.60 20.55
CA PRO A 211 13.15 -26.57 20.29
C PRO A 211 13.87 -26.21 21.60
N ARG A 212 14.19 -27.19 22.42
CA ARG A 212 15.07 -27.05 23.59
C ARG A 212 16.56 -27.15 23.23
N THR A 213 16.91 -27.04 21.95
CA THR A 213 18.29 -27.26 21.48
C THR A 213 18.71 -26.42 20.29
N VAL A 214 17.85 -25.56 19.73
CA VAL A 214 18.24 -24.75 18.55
C VAL A 214 19.44 -23.89 18.90
N ALA A 215 19.43 -23.31 20.10
CA ALA A 215 20.46 -22.39 20.46
C ALA A 215 21.82 -23.05 20.79
N LYS A 216 21.84 -24.35 21.14
CA LYS A 216 23.09 -25.11 21.30
C LYS A 216 23.82 -25.37 19.98
N GLU A 217 23.10 -25.34 18.86
CA GLU A 217 23.67 -25.51 17.52
C GLU A 217 24.11 -24.18 16.90
N ILE A 218 23.84 -23.04 17.56
CA ILE A 218 24.16 -21.71 17.04
C ILE A 218 25.51 -21.27 17.56
N GLN A 219 26.41 -20.94 16.63
CA GLN A 219 27.65 -20.26 16.96
C GLN A 219 27.39 -18.75 16.99
N LEU A 220 27.40 -18.14 18.17
CA LEU A 220 27.37 -16.68 18.30
C LEU A 220 28.66 -16.05 17.77
N LEU A 221 28.51 -14.96 17.03
CA LEU A 221 29.59 -14.16 16.48
C LEU A 221 29.53 -12.73 17.06
N GLU A 222 29.64 -11.70 16.20
CA GLU A 222 29.70 -10.30 16.59
C GLU A 222 28.38 -9.76 17.14
N LEU A 223 28.49 -8.79 18.06
CA LEU A 223 27.37 -7.96 18.49
C LEU A 223 26.97 -7.03 17.33
N VAL A 224 25.72 -7.12 16.88
CA VAL A 224 25.16 -6.30 15.79
C VAL A 224 24.54 -5.03 16.34
N GLY A 225 23.87 -5.12 17.49
CA GLY A 225 23.24 -3.97 18.10
C GLY A 225 22.67 -4.27 19.48
N GLN A 226 22.32 -3.21 20.20
CA GLN A 226 21.67 -3.28 21.50
C GLN A 226 20.35 -2.53 21.44
N GLY A 227 19.26 -3.27 21.62
CA GLY A 227 17.92 -2.72 21.72
C GLY A 227 17.55 -2.38 23.16
N ARG A 228 16.28 -1.99 23.35
CA ARG A 228 15.74 -1.66 24.68
C ARG A 228 15.74 -2.85 25.65
N PHE A 229 15.40 -4.04 25.14
CA PHE A 229 15.11 -5.23 25.94
C PHE A 229 16.18 -6.33 25.79
N GLY A 230 17.25 -6.08 25.05
CA GLY A 230 18.23 -7.12 24.78
C GLY A 230 19.31 -6.73 23.78
N ARG A 231 20.25 -7.65 23.60
CA ARG A 231 21.38 -7.52 22.66
C ARG A 231 21.13 -8.43 21.46
N VAL A 232 21.41 -7.92 20.26
CA VAL A 232 21.32 -8.69 19.02
C VAL A 232 22.72 -9.05 18.57
N HIS A 233 23.00 -10.34 18.53
CA HIS A 233 24.23 -10.89 17.96
C HIS A 233 23.95 -11.45 16.58
N ARG A 234 24.94 -11.42 15.70
CA ARG A 234 24.96 -12.30 14.54
C ARG A 234 25.42 -13.67 15.01
N GLY A 235 24.88 -14.73 14.41
CA GLY A 235 25.34 -16.09 14.62
C GLY A 235 25.33 -16.88 13.32
N ILE A 236 25.86 -18.10 13.38
CA ILE A 236 25.79 -19.08 12.30
C ILE A 236 25.01 -20.28 12.81
N TRP A 237 23.99 -20.69 12.05
CA TRP A 237 23.24 -21.91 12.29
C TRP A 237 23.23 -22.74 11.02
N ARG A 238 23.82 -23.93 11.08
CA ARG A 238 23.88 -24.87 9.94
C ARG A 238 24.43 -24.24 8.63
N GLY A 239 25.36 -23.31 8.76
CA GLY A 239 25.98 -22.58 7.64
C GLY A 239 25.30 -21.25 7.28
N ASP A 240 24.06 -21.03 7.73
CA ASP A 240 23.31 -19.80 7.46
C ASP A 240 23.55 -18.72 8.52
N SER A 241 23.59 -17.46 8.09
CA SER A 241 23.65 -16.33 9.01
C SER A 241 22.29 -16.08 9.67
N VAL A 242 22.28 -16.04 10.99
CA VAL A 242 21.10 -15.77 11.84
C VAL A 242 21.34 -14.57 12.74
N ALA A 243 20.26 -13.90 13.13
CA ALA A 243 20.29 -12.87 14.16
C ALA A 243 19.69 -13.46 15.44
N VAL A 244 20.43 -13.32 16.55
CA VAL A 244 20.05 -13.84 17.86
C VAL A 244 19.83 -12.66 18.79
N LYS A 245 18.58 -12.39 19.14
CA LYS A 245 18.22 -11.42 20.17
C LYS A 245 18.20 -12.12 21.52
N ILE A 246 19.13 -11.73 22.39
CA ILE A 246 19.34 -12.29 23.73
C ILE A 246 18.75 -11.32 24.74
N PHE A 247 17.79 -11.82 25.53
CA PHE A 247 17.12 -11.12 26.61
C PHE A 247 17.61 -11.66 27.96
N SER A 248 17.59 -10.80 28.97
CA SER A 248 17.78 -11.21 30.36
C SER A 248 16.48 -11.81 30.91
N THR A 249 16.56 -12.57 32.01
CA THR A 249 15.37 -13.04 32.73
C THR A 249 14.52 -11.89 33.30
N VAL A 250 15.09 -10.70 33.51
CA VAL A 250 14.33 -9.52 33.92
C VAL A 250 13.40 -9.04 32.80
N ASP A 251 13.75 -9.30 31.54
CA ASP A 251 12.99 -8.92 30.36
C ASP A 251 12.12 -10.07 29.81
N GLU A 252 11.81 -11.09 30.63
CA GLU A 252 11.03 -12.27 30.22
C GLU A 252 9.67 -11.93 29.62
N ASP A 253 8.96 -10.93 30.17
CA ASP A 253 7.69 -10.46 29.63
C ASP A 253 7.83 -9.92 28.20
N SER A 254 8.96 -9.25 27.91
CA SER A 254 9.24 -8.70 26.58
C SER A 254 9.55 -9.81 25.60
N TRP A 255 10.37 -10.80 26.02
CA TRP A 255 10.65 -12.00 25.22
C TRP A 255 9.37 -12.79 24.95
N THR A 256 8.54 -13.03 25.96
CA THR A 256 7.27 -13.77 25.85
C THR A 256 6.29 -13.08 24.91
N ARG A 257 6.18 -11.74 24.98
CA ARG A 257 5.32 -10.99 24.06
C ARG A 257 5.81 -11.09 22.63
N GLU A 258 7.09 -10.86 22.39
CA GLU A 258 7.65 -10.84 21.04
C GLU A 258 7.63 -12.24 20.40
N THR A 259 8.06 -13.28 21.12
CA THR A 259 7.95 -14.68 20.69
C THR A 259 6.51 -15.08 20.45
N GLY A 260 5.59 -14.65 21.33
CA GLY A 260 4.17 -14.82 21.15
C GLY A 260 3.73 -14.31 19.78
N ILE A 261 4.03 -13.05 19.45
CA ILE A 261 3.65 -12.45 18.16
C ILE A 261 4.21 -13.28 17.01
N TYR A 262 5.50 -13.62 17.02
CA TYR A 262 6.12 -14.45 15.97
C TYR A 262 5.48 -15.83 15.79
N ASN A 263 4.94 -16.42 16.87
CA ASN A 263 4.24 -17.69 16.85
C ASN A 263 2.76 -17.58 16.41
N THR A 264 2.28 -16.40 16.04
CA THR A 264 0.90 -16.22 15.55
C THR A 264 0.70 -17.00 14.24
N VAL A 265 -0.40 -17.73 14.17
CA VAL A 265 -0.79 -18.54 13.01
C VAL A 265 -0.91 -17.65 11.76
N LEU A 266 -0.41 -18.13 10.62
CA LEU A 266 -0.38 -17.39 9.33
C LEU A 266 0.34 -16.03 9.35
N LEU A 267 1.20 -15.75 10.36
CA LEU A 267 1.98 -14.51 10.37
C LEU A 267 3.10 -14.48 9.31
N ARG A 268 3.65 -15.64 8.93
CA ARG A 268 4.78 -15.73 7.97
C ARG A 268 4.44 -15.06 6.64
N HIS A 269 5.31 -14.15 6.21
CA HIS A 269 5.17 -13.38 4.97
C HIS A 269 6.54 -12.84 4.52
N ASP A 270 6.77 -12.64 3.22
CA ASP A 270 8.08 -12.24 2.68
C ASP A 270 8.60 -10.91 3.23
N ASN A 271 7.68 -10.02 3.61
CA ASN A 271 7.94 -8.70 4.17
C ASN A 271 7.71 -8.62 5.69
N ILE A 272 7.66 -9.76 6.38
CA ILE A 272 7.72 -9.87 7.84
C ILE A 272 8.98 -10.67 8.19
N LEU A 273 9.76 -10.21 9.17
CA LEU A 273 10.98 -10.90 9.57
C LEU A 273 10.64 -12.33 9.98
N THR A 274 11.38 -13.30 9.45
CA THR A 274 11.12 -14.71 9.74
C THR A 274 11.81 -15.10 11.04
N CYS A 275 10.99 -15.50 12.02
CA CYS A 275 11.46 -16.17 13.23
C CYS A 275 11.71 -17.65 12.93
N LEU A 276 12.91 -18.10 13.30
CA LEU A 276 13.36 -19.48 13.19
C LEU A 276 13.05 -20.27 14.47
N GLY A 277 13.00 -19.58 15.61
CA GLY A 277 12.59 -20.15 16.87
C GLY A 277 12.99 -19.27 18.05
N SER A 278 12.69 -19.76 19.24
CA SER A 278 13.10 -19.16 20.51
C SER A 278 13.50 -20.27 21.48
N ASP A 279 14.47 -20.00 22.35
CA ASP A 279 15.03 -20.99 23.26
C ASP A 279 15.41 -20.33 24.59
N MET A 280 15.57 -21.12 25.64
CA MET A 280 16.04 -20.68 26.96
C MET A 280 17.29 -21.49 27.31
N ILE A 281 18.42 -20.80 27.50
CA ILE A 281 19.71 -21.43 27.76
C ILE A 281 20.24 -20.96 29.10
N SER A 282 20.91 -21.86 29.83
CA SER A 282 21.78 -21.47 30.92
C SER A 282 23.22 -21.39 30.41
N ASN A 283 23.79 -20.18 30.42
CA ASN A 283 25.17 -19.90 30.06
C ASN A 283 25.91 -19.37 31.28
N ASP A 284 26.96 -20.06 31.73
CA ASP A 284 27.76 -19.70 32.91
C ASP A 284 26.94 -19.38 34.18
N GLY A 285 25.84 -20.12 34.39
CA GLY A 285 24.95 -19.94 35.54
C GLY A 285 23.93 -18.80 35.41
N VAL A 286 23.92 -18.08 34.28
CA VAL A 286 22.92 -17.07 33.94
C VAL A 286 21.96 -17.64 32.90
N THR A 287 20.66 -17.48 33.13
CA THR A 287 19.65 -17.85 32.15
C THR A 287 19.49 -16.73 31.12
N GLU A 288 19.61 -17.09 29.85
CA GLU A 288 19.42 -16.22 28.70
C GLU A 288 18.21 -16.70 27.89
N LEU A 289 17.38 -15.76 27.45
CA LEU A 289 16.21 -16.04 26.60
C LEU A 289 16.55 -15.60 25.18
N TRP A 290 16.52 -16.54 24.25
CA TRP A 290 16.95 -16.31 22.87
C TRP A 290 15.74 -16.25 21.95
N LEU A 291 15.78 -15.33 21.00
CA LEU A 291 14.89 -15.26 19.85
C LEU A 291 15.76 -15.22 18.59
N VAL A 292 15.57 -16.21 17.72
CA VAL A 292 16.43 -16.44 16.55
C VAL A 292 15.65 -16.12 15.28
N THR A 293 16.21 -15.25 14.44
CA THR A 293 15.61 -14.83 13.17
C THR A 293 16.64 -14.90 12.04
N HIS A 294 16.19 -14.76 10.78
CA HIS A 294 17.13 -14.59 9.67
C HIS A 294 17.94 -13.29 9.82
N TYR A 295 19.24 -13.38 9.53
CA TYR A 295 20.10 -12.20 9.46
C TYR A 295 20.01 -11.51 8.10
N HIS A 296 19.96 -10.18 8.11
CA HIS A 296 19.96 -9.37 6.90
C HIS A 296 21.16 -8.40 6.91
N PRO A 297 22.14 -8.56 6.00
CA PRO A 297 23.44 -7.88 6.08
C PRO A 297 23.37 -6.38 5.79
N PHE A 298 22.35 -5.91 5.06
CA PHE A 298 22.14 -4.49 4.81
C PHE A 298 21.62 -3.75 6.05
N GLY A 299 21.24 -4.48 7.11
CA GLY A 299 20.79 -3.92 8.37
C GLY A 299 19.43 -3.24 8.25
N SER A 300 19.23 -2.23 9.09
CA SER A 300 17.98 -1.48 9.07
C SER A 300 17.91 -0.51 7.89
N LEU A 301 16.70 -0.10 7.49
CA LEU A 301 16.49 0.93 6.49
C LEU A 301 17.17 2.24 6.91
N TYR A 302 17.20 2.55 8.21
CA TYR A 302 17.97 3.68 8.74
C TYR A 302 19.47 3.57 8.38
N ASP A 303 20.08 2.41 8.62
CA ASP A 303 21.50 2.19 8.31
C ASP A 303 21.74 2.21 6.80
N TYR A 304 20.84 1.62 6.03
CA TYR A 304 20.91 1.56 4.58
C TYR A 304 20.88 2.95 3.95
N LEU A 305 19.91 3.78 4.35
CA LEU A 305 19.76 5.15 3.83
C LEU A 305 20.90 6.07 4.24
N ASN A 306 21.42 5.94 5.47
CA ASN A 306 22.56 6.74 5.93
C ASN A 306 23.89 6.35 5.24
N LYS A 307 24.02 5.10 4.78
CA LYS A 307 25.19 4.64 4.03
C LYS A 307 25.09 4.94 2.53
N SER A 308 23.88 5.04 1.97
CA SER A 308 23.69 5.38 0.55
C SER A 308 23.78 6.89 0.34
N THR A 309 24.98 7.39 0.02
CA THR A 309 25.20 8.79 -0.38
C THR A 309 24.76 9.07 -1.83
N VAL A 310 24.32 8.04 -2.56
CA VAL A 310 23.92 8.11 -3.96
C VAL A 310 22.39 8.23 -4.01
N GLN A 311 21.89 9.17 -4.83
CA GLN A 311 20.46 9.33 -5.13
C GLN A 311 19.84 7.95 -5.36
N LEU A 312 18.98 7.53 -4.42
CA LEU A 312 18.32 6.24 -4.50
C LEU A 312 17.48 6.23 -5.77
N GLU A 313 17.80 5.34 -6.70
CA GLU A 313 17.05 5.24 -7.95
C GLU A 313 15.56 5.05 -7.62
N MET A 314 14.67 5.78 -8.28
CA MET A 314 13.24 5.74 -7.99
C MET A 314 12.67 4.32 -7.98
N ASN A 315 13.20 3.44 -8.84
CA ASN A 315 12.84 2.02 -8.88
C ASN A 315 13.14 1.30 -7.55
N ILE A 316 14.31 1.53 -6.96
CA ILE A 316 14.71 0.94 -5.67
C ILE A 316 13.85 1.53 -4.56
N PHE A 317 13.62 2.84 -4.58
CA PHE A 317 12.77 3.51 -3.59
C PHE A 317 11.36 2.92 -3.59
N SER A 318 10.75 2.79 -4.78
CA SER A 318 9.44 2.18 -4.94
C SER A 318 9.42 0.72 -4.46
N GLN A 319 10.46 -0.08 -4.75
CA GLN A 319 10.54 -1.46 -4.26
C GLN A 319 10.59 -1.55 -2.73
N LEU A 320 11.40 -0.71 -2.08
CA LEU A 320 11.48 -0.63 -0.62
C LEU A 320 10.12 -0.19 -0.02
N ALA A 321 9.48 0.84 -0.59
CA ALA A 321 8.20 1.33 -0.11
C ALA A 321 7.08 0.28 -0.26
N ILE A 322 6.96 -0.35 -1.44
CA ILE A 322 5.94 -1.38 -1.71
C ILE A 322 6.12 -2.58 -0.78
N SER A 323 7.36 -3.04 -0.58
CA SER A 323 7.63 -4.16 0.31
C SER A 323 7.29 -3.85 1.78
N ALA A 324 7.61 -2.65 2.27
CA ALA A 324 7.18 -2.22 3.61
C ALA A 324 5.65 -2.18 3.75
N ILE A 325 4.94 -1.62 2.76
CA ILE A 325 3.47 -1.55 2.75
C ILE A 325 2.86 -2.95 2.72
N ASN A 326 3.38 -3.87 1.90
CA ASN A 326 2.89 -5.25 1.85
C ASN A 326 3.02 -5.96 3.20
N GLY A 327 4.16 -5.77 3.89
CA GLY A 327 4.34 -6.28 5.25
C GLY A 327 3.32 -5.71 6.23
N LEU A 328 3.07 -4.40 6.17
CA LEU A 328 2.14 -3.74 7.08
C LEU A 328 0.69 -4.13 6.82
N VAL A 329 0.28 -4.23 5.55
CA VAL A 329 -1.04 -4.72 5.15
C VAL A 329 -1.24 -6.14 5.65
N HIS A 330 -0.28 -7.04 5.44
CA HIS A 330 -0.35 -8.42 5.95
C HIS A 330 -0.49 -8.46 7.49
N LEU A 331 0.25 -7.60 8.19
CA LEU A 331 0.19 -7.52 9.65
C LEU A 331 -1.20 -7.10 10.14
N HIS A 332 -1.78 -6.08 9.51
CA HIS A 332 -3.07 -5.50 9.89
C HIS A 332 -4.28 -6.31 9.41
N TRP A 333 -4.13 -7.10 8.36
CA TRP A 333 -5.25 -7.84 7.77
C TRP A 333 -5.68 -9.00 8.67
N ASP A 334 -6.95 -9.02 9.07
CA ASP A 334 -7.54 -10.16 9.78
C ASP A 334 -7.87 -11.29 8.78
N ILE A 335 -7.39 -12.50 9.05
CA ILE A 335 -7.65 -13.68 8.20
C ILE A 335 -8.61 -14.60 8.94
N SER A 336 -9.90 -14.43 8.69
CA SER A 336 -10.94 -15.28 9.26
C SER A 336 -10.99 -16.66 8.55
N GLY A 337 -11.15 -17.73 9.31
CA GLY A 337 -11.20 -19.10 8.80
C GLY A 337 -10.96 -20.16 9.89
N THR A 338 -10.68 -21.41 9.51
CA THR A 338 -10.32 -22.49 10.46
C THR A 338 -9.03 -22.22 11.23
N HIS A 339 -8.15 -21.39 10.66
CA HIS A 339 -6.94 -20.90 11.28
C HIS A 339 -6.98 -19.38 11.23
N ASN A 340 -7.39 -18.76 12.33
CA ASN A 340 -7.54 -17.31 12.39
C ASN A 340 -6.16 -16.64 12.56
N LYS A 341 -5.88 -15.59 11.77
CA LYS A 341 -4.81 -14.63 12.07
C LYS A 341 -5.45 -13.30 12.47
N PRO A 342 -5.43 -12.93 13.76
CA PRO A 342 -5.96 -11.64 14.19
C PRO A 342 -5.20 -10.49 13.51
N ALA A 343 -5.86 -9.35 13.40
CA ALA A 343 -5.20 -8.09 13.06
C ALA A 343 -4.13 -7.78 14.13
N ILE A 344 -2.95 -7.36 13.70
CA ILE A 344 -1.84 -7.02 14.60
C ILE A 344 -1.43 -5.57 14.36
N ALA A 345 -1.36 -4.77 15.41
CA ALA A 345 -0.79 -3.42 15.34
C ALA A 345 0.66 -3.43 15.85
N HIS A 346 1.61 -2.95 15.02
CA HIS A 346 3.05 -2.98 15.33
C HIS A 346 3.44 -2.05 16.50
N ARG A 347 2.85 -0.85 16.55
CA ARG A 347 3.06 0.21 17.58
C ARG A 347 4.45 0.83 17.73
N ASP A 348 5.49 0.27 17.12
CA ASP A 348 6.83 0.87 17.08
C ASP A 348 7.42 0.84 15.65
N LEU A 349 6.62 1.26 14.66
CA LEU A 349 7.07 1.26 13.26
C LEU A 349 7.97 2.46 13.00
N LYS A 350 9.23 2.19 12.66
CA LYS A 350 10.26 3.20 12.34
C LYS A 350 11.33 2.61 11.44
N SER A 351 12.13 3.43 10.79
CA SER A 351 13.18 2.99 9.84
C SER A 351 14.22 2.04 10.46
N LYS A 352 14.45 2.10 11.78
CA LYS A 352 15.31 1.15 12.50
C LYS A 352 14.71 -0.26 12.65
N ASN A 353 13.39 -0.38 12.55
CA ASN A 353 12.64 -1.63 12.70
C ASN A 353 12.20 -2.21 11.33
N LEU A 354 12.69 -1.63 10.23
CA LEU A 354 12.55 -2.15 8.87
C LEU A 354 13.91 -2.66 8.44
N LEU A 355 14.04 -3.95 8.09
CA LEU A 355 15.31 -4.53 7.65
C LEU A 355 15.35 -4.64 6.12
N VAL A 356 16.48 -4.30 5.52
CA VAL A 356 16.68 -4.38 4.07
C VAL A 356 17.25 -5.75 3.72
N LYS A 357 16.54 -6.49 2.86
CA LYS A 357 16.91 -7.82 2.37
C LYS A 357 17.77 -7.75 1.12
N ASN A 358 18.37 -8.88 0.76
CA ASN A 358 18.93 -9.07 -0.57
C ASN A 358 17.84 -8.86 -1.63
N GLY A 359 18.15 -8.08 -2.68
CA GLY A 359 17.20 -7.70 -3.72
C GLY A 359 16.39 -6.43 -3.43
N CYS A 360 16.84 -5.57 -2.51
CA CYS A 360 16.24 -4.25 -2.24
C CYS A 360 14.76 -4.30 -1.82
N THR A 361 14.40 -5.26 -0.99
CA THR A 361 13.06 -5.36 -0.38
C THR A 361 13.17 -5.27 1.14
N ILE A 362 12.06 -4.92 1.80
CA ILE A 362 11.98 -4.76 3.25
C ILE A 362 11.28 -5.93 3.91
N CYS A 363 11.69 -6.26 5.14
CA CYS A 363 10.85 -6.96 6.10
C CYS A 363 10.71 -6.17 7.41
N ILE A 364 9.53 -6.24 8.03
CA ILE A 364 9.23 -5.59 9.31
C ILE A 364 9.76 -6.47 10.46
N ALA A 365 10.44 -5.86 11.42
CA ALA A 365 11.05 -6.50 12.57
C ALA A 365 10.70 -5.79 13.89
N ASP A 366 11.08 -6.41 15.02
CA ASP A 366 10.90 -5.89 16.38
C ASP A 366 9.44 -5.72 16.84
N PHE A 367 8.81 -6.86 17.16
CA PHE A 367 7.41 -6.92 17.60
C PHE A 367 7.23 -6.80 19.12
N GLY A 368 8.25 -6.33 19.85
CA GLY A 368 8.20 -6.23 21.33
C GLY A 368 7.10 -5.32 21.88
N MET A 369 6.53 -4.45 21.05
CA MET A 369 5.42 -3.55 21.39
C MET A 369 4.10 -3.90 20.70
N ALA A 370 4.07 -4.93 19.86
CA ALA A 370 2.92 -5.25 19.04
C ALA A 370 1.76 -5.82 19.87
N VAL A 371 0.54 -5.62 19.38
CA VAL A 371 -0.70 -6.12 20.00
C VAL A 371 -1.57 -6.79 18.96
N ARG A 372 -2.30 -7.82 19.38
CA ARG A 372 -3.32 -8.49 18.57
C ARG A 372 -4.67 -7.89 18.90
N ASP A 373 -5.51 -7.71 17.89
CA ASP A 373 -6.92 -7.47 18.10
C ASP A 373 -7.56 -8.75 18.65
N GLN A 374 -7.99 -8.72 19.90
CA GLN A 374 -8.63 -9.87 20.54
C GLN A 374 -10.11 -9.85 20.16
N ASN A 375 -10.53 -10.82 19.33
CA ASN A 375 -11.95 -11.06 19.13
C ASN A 375 -12.56 -11.45 20.49
N LYS A 376 -13.74 -10.91 20.81
CA LYS A 376 -14.48 -11.15 22.08
C LYS A 376 -14.59 -12.64 22.46
N GLU A 377 -14.51 -13.55 21.49
CA GLU A 377 -14.61 -14.99 21.69
C GLU A 377 -13.46 -15.57 22.52
N ASP A 378 -12.23 -15.04 22.42
CA ASP A 378 -11.08 -15.51 23.21
C ASP A 378 -11.17 -15.08 24.69
N LEU A 379 -11.86 -13.96 24.97
CA LEU A 379 -12.11 -13.48 26.34
C LEU A 379 -13.17 -14.33 27.04
N ASP A 380 -14.15 -14.86 26.29
CA ASP A 380 -15.20 -15.72 26.82
C ASP A 380 -14.71 -17.16 27.08
N GLU A 381 -13.68 -17.63 26.38
CA GLU A 381 -13.06 -18.94 26.60
C GLU A 381 -12.00 -18.90 27.72
N ALA A 382 -11.26 -17.79 27.84
CA ALA A 382 -10.35 -17.56 28.98
C ALA A 382 -11.09 -17.29 30.31
N ALA A 383 -12.34 -16.82 30.27
CA ALA A 383 -13.17 -16.63 31.47
C ALA A 383 -13.92 -17.90 31.92
N LYS A 384 -13.78 -19.03 31.18
CA LYS A 384 -14.42 -20.32 31.50
C LYS A 384 -13.48 -21.36 32.13
N ASN A 385 -12.18 -21.06 32.22
CA ASN A 385 -11.19 -21.84 32.97
C ASN A 385 -10.68 -21.03 34.17
#